data_AF-X1QFA8-F1
#
_entry.id   AF-X1QFA8-F1
#
_cell.length_a   1.000
_cell.length_b   1.000
_cell.length_c   1.000
_cell.angle_alpha   90.00
_cell.angle_beta   90.00
_cell.angle_gamma   90.00
#
_symmetry.space_group_name_H-M   'P 1'
#
loop_
_entity.id
_entity.type
_entity.pdbx_description
1 polymer ?
#
loop_
_entity_poly.entity_id
_entity_poly.type
_entity_poly.pdbx_seq_one_letter_code
_entity_poly.pdbx_strand_id
1 'polypeptide(L)'
;RIRPYYFLTFSLSGSATPDALAGLKIDGANDIYQISPHTVEGSFPILSFEFQVHPTRDELITSFTDISGAAVPLIQGDKNVGMLKMTLSSNENTVIWDKLRVKRTGTGTDSDVGTVKIYRDEAPYEGTFNPANDSLITTGVNTFIDTLADITLLQPEVIGTTPRSYFVVLDVYQLAQVGKSIGIAISSSTYFTVEGVDIVKPVSFATTNLIVKEYADTITVTPLESTQTPTQ
;
A
#
# COMPACT_ATOMS: atom_id res chain seq x y z
N ARG A 1 43.01 34.13 34.65
CA ARG A 1 42.29 32.86 34.91
C ARG A 1 41.48 32.54 33.66
N ILE A 2 41.77 31.44 32.97
CA ILE A 2 40.97 30.99 31.83
C ILE A 2 39.64 30.48 32.37
N ARG A 3 38.52 30.94 31.79
CA ARG A 3 37.19 30.41 32.11
C ARG A 3 36.89 29.28 31.12
N PRO A 4 36.73 28.03 31.56
CA PRO A 4 36.26 26.98 30.67
C PRO A 4 34.79 27.21 30.33
N TYR A 5 34.44 26.94 29.07
CA TYR A 5 33.06 26.92 28.60
C TYR A 5 32.64 25.47 28.39
N TYR A 6 31.41 25.14 28.79
CA TYR A 6 30.81 23.83 28.60
C TYR A 6 29.58 23.99 27.72
N PHE A 7 29.39 23.05 26.79
CA PHE A 7 28.23 23.00 25.91
C PHE A 7 27.42 21.76 26.24
N LEU A 8 26.11 21.91 26.36
CA LEU A 8 25.18 20.80 26.42
C LEU A 8 24.57 20.63 25.03
N THR A 9 24.60 19.41 24.53
CA THR A 9 24.03 19.05 23.23
C THR A 9 23.12 17.84 23.41
N PHE A 10 22.14 17.71 22.52
CA PHE A 10 21.32 16.52 22.39
C PHE A 10 21.07 16.24 20.91
N SER A 11 20.78 14.99 20.60
CA SER A 11 20.40 14.56 19.25
C SER A 11 18.94 14.15 19.27
N LEU A 12 18.25 14.39 18.16
CA LEU A 12 16.90 13.85 17.95
C LEU A 12 16.99 12.46 17.33
N SER A 13 16.10 11.57 17.77
CA SER A 13 15.86 10.29 17.07
C SER A 13 15.21 10.56 15.71
N GLY A 14 15.46 9.70 14.71
CA GLY A 14 14.68 9.69 13.47
C GLY A 14 13.19 9.37 13.69
N SER A 15 12.84 8.80 14.85
CA SER A 15 11.46 8.57 15.31
C SER A 15 10.92 9.66 16.23
N ALA A 16 11.59 10.82 16.33
CA ALA A 16 11.12 11.92 17.17
C ALA A 16 9.72 12.37 16.72
N THR A 17 8.83 12.60 17.67
CA THR A 17 7.44 13.00 17.39
C THR A 17 7.42 14.32 16.61
N PRO A 18 6.89 14.34 15.37
CA PRO A 18 6.77 15.57 14.60
C PRO A 18 5.97 16.62 15.36
N ASP A 19 6.32 17.89 15.14
CA ASP A 19 5.72 19.09 15.74
C ASP A 19 5.85 19.23 17.27
N ALA A 20 6.44 18.25 17.95
CA ALA A 20 6.80 18.39 19.35
C ALA A 20 7.87 19.48 19.54
N LEU A 21 7.81 20.19 20.66
CA LEU A 21 8.86 21.12 21.06
C LEU A 21 9.95 20.36 21.82
N ALA A 22 11.20 20.57 21.44
CA ALA A 22 12.36 19.98 22.10
C ALA A 22 13.33 21.08 22.57
N GLY A 23 13.75 20.96 23.83
CA GLY A 23 14.70 21.86 24.48
C GLY A 23 15.36 21.20 25.69
N LEU A 24 16.36 21.86 26.25
CA LEU A 24 17.06 21.45 27.47
C LEU A 24 16.71 22.40 28.62
N LYS A 25 16.55 21.82 29.81
CA LYS A 25 16.32 22.54 31.05
C LYS A 25 17.28 22.04 32.12
N ILE A 26 17.97 22.98 32.78
CA ILE A 26 18.61 22.75 34.08
C ILE A 26 17.75 23.47 35.11
N ASP A 27 17.05 22.70 35.94
CA ASP A 27 16.02 23.21 36.84
C ASP A 27 16.61 23.95 38.04
N GLY A 28 17.75 23.48 38.54
CA GLY A 28 18.42 24.11 39.67
C GLY A 28 19.85 23.65 39.90
N ALA A 29 20.47 24.20 40.94
CA ALA A 29 21.86 23.91 41.31
C ALA A 29 22.12 22.40 41.57
N ASN A 30 21.09 21.65 41.98
CA ASN A 30 21.20 20.21 42.26
C ASN A 30 21.34 19.34 40.99
N ASP A 31 21.06 19.88 39.80
CA ASP A 31 21.24 19.16 38.53
C ASP A 31 22.71 19.18 38.06
N ILE A 32 23.57 19.95 38.74
CA ILE A 32 25.01 20.03 38.49
C ILE A 32 25.73 19.41 39.67
N TYR A 33 26.17 18.15 39.53
CA TYR A 33 26.86 17.44 40.59
C TYR A 33 28.30 17.94 40.78
N GLN A 34 28.64 18.27 42.02
CA GLN A 34 29.95 18.72 42.45
C GLN A 34 30.45 17.95 43.68
N ILE A 35 31.77 17.86 43.84
CA ILE A 35 32.39 17.29 45.05
C ILE A 35 32.52 18.35 46.15
N SER A 36 32.35 17.92 47.41
CA SER A 36 32.58 18.77 48.59
C SER A 36 34.01 19.34 48.60
N PRO A 37 34.22 20.61 49.00
CA PRO A 37 33.25 21.55 49.60
C PRO A 37 32.63 22.55 48.61
N HIS A 38 32.62 22.27 47.30
CA HIS A 38 32.21 23.24 46.29
C HIS A 38 30.69 23.50 46.27
N THR A 39 30.30 24.73 45.96
CA THR A 39 28.90 25.16 45.77
C THR A 39 28.63 25.52 44.31
N VAL A 40 27.40 25.29 43.86
CA VAL A 40 26.91 25.71 42.53
C VAL A 40 25.98 26.89 42.74
N GLU A 41 26.31 28.03 42.14
CA GLU A 41 25.51 29.26 42.18
C GLU A 41 25.23 29.73 40.76
N GLY A 42 24.04 30.28 40.54
CA GLY A 42 23.62 30.74 39.22
C GLY A 42 22.16 31.18 39.19
N SER A 43 21.74 31.72 38.05
CA SER A 43 20.33 31.99 37.75
C SER A 43 19.72 30.74 37.13
N PHE A 44 18.80 30.11 37.86
CA PHE A 44 18.06 28.92 37.41
C PHE A 44 16.55 29.24 37.35
N PRO A 45 15.77 28.56 36.49
CA PRO A 45 16.20 27.51 35.56
C PRO A 45 17.01 28.09 34.39
N ILE A 46 17.96 27.30 33.88
CA ILE A 46 18.63 27.58 32.60
C ILE A 46 17.83 26.84 31.54
N LEU A 47 17.23 27.59 30.62
CA LEU A 47 16.43 27.07 29.51
C LEU A 47 17.19 27.28 28.20
N SER A 48 17.22 26.25 27.35
CA SER A 48 17.51 26.48 25.94
C SER A 48 16.31 27.11 25.24
N PHE A 49 16.53 27.59 24.02
CA PHE A 49 15.41 27.75 23.09
C PHE A 49 14.77 26.39 22.82
N GLU A 50 13.45 26.36 22.70
CA GLU A 50 12.71 25.18 22.24
C GLU A 50 12.55 25.28 20.73
N PHE A 51 12.93 24.23 20.01
CA PHE A 51 12.67 24.15 18.58
C PHE A 51 11.58 23.13 18.29
N GLN A 52 10.82 23.37 17.22
CA GLN A 52 9.83 22.43 16.70
C GLN A 52 10.56 21.30 15.96
N VAL A 53 10.24 20.06 16.31
CA VAL A 53 10.71 18.88 15.57
C VAL A 53 10.00 18.85 14.21
N HIS A 54 10.76 18.95 13.13
CA HIS A 54 10.20 18.76 11.79
C HIS A 54 10.26 17.29 11.38
N PRO A 55 9.22 16.75 10.70
CA PRO A 55 9.26 15.39 10.19
C PRO A 55 10.40 15.23 9.18
N THR A 56 10.99 14.04 9.11
CA THR A 56 11.84 13.68 7.98
C THR A 56 10.99 13.61 6.72
N ARG A 57 11.58 13.94 5.57
CA ARG A 57 10.92 13.80 4.27
C ARG A 57 11.54 12.60 3.59
N ASP A 58 10.81 11.49 3.58
CA ASP A 58 11.25 10.24 2.98
C ASP A 58 10.58 10.05 1.60
N GLU A 59 11.16 9.15 0.81
CA GLU A 59 10.68 8.82 -0.54
C GLU A 59 10.18 7.39 -0.59
N LEU A 60 8.91 7.21 -0.97
CA LEU A 60 8.38 5.89 -1.33
C LEU A 60 8.88 5.55 -2.73
N ILE A 61 9.81 4.60 -2.79
CA ILE A 61 10.33 4.01 -4.02
C ILE A 61 9.38 2.90 -4.42
N THR A 62 8.91 2.97 -5.66
CA THR A 62 7.92 2.05 -6.22
C THR A 62 8.47 1.40 -7.49
N SER A 63 8.24 0.10 -7.65
CA SER A 63 8.53 -0.64 -8.87
C SER A 63 7.38 -1.59 -9.19
N PHE A 64 7.14 -1.81 -10.48
CA PHE A 64 5.96 -2.49 -10.96
C PHE A 64 6.30 -3.61 -11.94
N THR A 65 5.55 -4.71 -11.86
CA THR A 65 5.65 -5.85 -12.78
C THR A 65 4.24 -6.26 -13.22
N ASP A 66 4.04 -6.41 -14.53
CA ASP A 66 2.80 -6.97 -15.08
C ASP A 66 2.77 -8.46 -14.79
N ILE A 67 1.75 -8.93 -14.08
CA ILE A 67 1.53 -10.35 -13.79
C ILE A 67 0.23 -10.87 -14.40
N SER A 68 -0.51 -10.02 -15.13
CA SER A 68 -1.79 -10.35 -15.76
C SER A 68 -1.70 -11.53 -16.74
N GLY A 69 -0.53 -11.76 -17.34
CA GLY A 69 -0.30 -12.88 -18.26
C GLY A 69 -0.58 -14.27 -17.67
N ALA A 70 -0.49 -14.43 -16.34
CA ALA A 70 -0.82 -15.70 -15.67
C ALA A 70 -2.31 -16.06 -15.74
N ALA A 71 -3.17 -15.08 -16.03
CA ALA A 71 -4.62 -15.23 -16.12
C ALA A 71 -5.13 -15.32 -17.57
N VAL A 72 -4.30 -15.74 -18.53
CA VAL A 72 -4.73 -15.94 -19.92
C VAL A 72 -5.15 -17.41 -20.12
N PRO A 73 -6.37 -17.69 -20.64
CA PRO A 73 -7.43 -16.73 -20.96
C PRO A 73 -8.13 -16.18 -19.71
N LEU A 74 -8.53 -14.90 -19.75
CA LEU A 74 -9.35 -14.29 -18.71
C LEU A 74 -10.80 -14.68 -18.93
N ILE A 75 -11.43 -15.35 -17.97
CA ILE A 75 -12.77 -15.90 -18.12
C ILE A 75 -13.76 -15.11 -17.24
N GLN A 76 -15.00 -14.95 -17.70
CA GLN A 76 -16.09 -14.41 -16.88
C GLN A 76 -16.18 -15.13 -15.53
N GLY A 77 -16.36 -14.37 -14.46
CA GLY A 77 -16.50 -14.92 -13.11
C GLY A 77 -15.19 -15.31 -12.42
N ASP A 78 -14.03 -15.24 -13.11
CA ASP A 78 -12.73 -15.51 -12.50
C ASP A 78 -12.52 -14.66 -11.24
N LYS A 79 -11.98 -15.31 -10.20
CA LYS A 79 -11.71 -14.68 -8.90
C LYS A 79 -10.23 -14.62 -8.65
N ASN A 80 -9.80 -13.58 -7.94
CA ASN A 80 -8.42 -13.35 -7.57
C ASN A 80 -7.48 -13.36 -8.78
N VAL A 81 -7.82 -12.63 -9.83
CA VAL A 81 -6.99 -12.45 -11.02
C VAL A 81 -5.87 -11.47 -10.71
N GLY A 82 -4.64 -11.96 -10.56
CA GLY A 82 -3.46 -11.12 -10.33
C GLY A 82 -3.16 -10.24 -11.54
N MET A 83 -3.05 -8.93 -11.35
CA MET A 83 -2.83 -7.98 -12.46
C MET A 83 -1.46 -7.33 -12.40
N LEU A 84 -1.10 -6.77 -11.24
CA LEU A 84 0.12 -6.01 -11.02
C LEU A 84 0.79 -6.48 -9.73
N LYS A 85 2.10 -6.69 -9.78
CA LYS A 85 2.95 -6.75 -8.58
C LYS A 85 3.62 -5.38 -8.38
N MET A 86 3.50 -4.85 -7.18
CA MET A 86 4.18 -3.66 -6.71
C MET A 86 5.26 -4.07 -5.71
N THR A 87 6.47 -3.56 -5.87
CA THR A 87 7.52 -3.69 -4.86
C THR A 87 7.86 -2.30 -4.32
N LEU A 88 7.68 -2.11 -3.01
CA LEU A 88 7.75 -0.84 -2.30
C LEU A 88 8.92 -0.84 -1.31
N SER A 89 9.64 0.27 -1.21
CA SER A 89 10.66 0.51 -0.18
C SER A 89 10.77 2.01 0.12
N SER A 90 11.26 2.38 1.29
CA SER A 90 11.71 3.75 1.58
C SER A 90 13.17 3.92 1.17
N ASN A 91 13.60 5.17 1.00
CA ASN A 91 15.00 5.52 0.74
C ASN A 91 15.89 5.45 2.02
N GLU A 92 15.37 5.88 3.18
CA GLU A 92 16.16 5.95 4.43
C GLU A 92 15.39 5.44 5.66
N ASN A 93 14.24 6.04 6.00
CA ASN A 93 13.49 5.69 7.21
C ASN A 93 12.25 4.84 6.88
N THR A 94 11.06 5.32 7.23
CA THR A 94 9.80 4.62 6.96
C THR A 94 8.82 5.57 6.29
N VAL A 95 8.10 5.07 5.30
CA VAL A 95 6.93 5.75 4.73
C VAL A 95 5.68 5.00 5.14
N ILE A 96 4.65 5.72 5.59
CA ILE A 96 3.36 5.13 5.93
C ILE A 96 2.44 5.24 4.70
N TRP A 97 2.07 4.10 4.12
CA TRP A 97 1.18 4.02 2.96
C TRP A 97 -0.25 3.62 3.38
N ASP A 98 -1.25 4.40 2.99
CA ASP A 98 -2.64 4.25 3.44
C ASP A 98 -3.62 3.81 2.34
N LYS A 99 -3.48 4.39 1.15
CA LYS A 99 -4.44 4.20 0.05
C LYS A 99 -3.75 4.15 -1.30
N LEU A 100 -4.34 3.37 -2.21
CA LEU A 100 -3.97 3.30 -3.62
C LEU A 100 -5.19 3.55 -4.50
N ARG A 101 -5.05 4.48 -5.44
CA ARG A 101 -5.93 4.63 -6.58
C ARG A 101 -5.40 3.80 -7.75
N VAL A 102 -6.29 3.16 -8.47
CA VAL A 102 -5.98 2.57 -9.79
C VAL A 102 -7.03 2.99 -10.81
N LYS A 103 -6.63 2.99 -12.08
CA LYS A 103 -7.50 3.27 -13.21
C LYS A 103 -7.72 2.02 -14.04
N ARG A 104 -8.96 1.69 -14.36
CA ARG A 104 -9.30 0.63 -15.31
C ARG A 104 -8.90 1.07 -16.73
N THR A 105 -8.30 0.15 -17.46
CA THR A 105 -7.95 0.31 -18.88
C THR A 105 -8.65 -0.75 -19.73
N GLY A 106 -8.59 -0.58 -21.05
CA GLY A 106 -9.25 -1.46 -22.01
C GLY A 106 -10.65 -0.98 -22.43
N THR A 107 -11.37 -1.85 -23.11
CA THR A 107 -12.66 -1.54 -23.76
C THR A 107 -13.89 -2.00 -22.96
N GLY A 108 -13.68 -2.71 -21.85
CA GLY A 108 -14.76 -3.09 -20.92
C GLY A 108 -15.37 -1.89 -20.21
N THR A 109 -16.34 -2.18 -19.36
CA THR A 109 -17.02 -1.25 -18.46
C THR A 109 -16.61 -1.50 -17.01
N ASP A 110 -16.95 -0.57 -16.12
CA ASP A 110 -16.62 -0.71 -14.69
C ASP A 110 -17.33 -1.91 -14.06
N SER A 111 -18.56 -2.22 -14.52
CA SER A 111 -19.34 -3.39 -14.09
C SER A 111 -18.80 -4.73 -14.56
N ASP A 112 -17.86 -4.76 -15.51
CA ASP A 112 -17.19 -6.00 -15.92
C ASP A 112 -16.19 -6.49 -14.85
N VAL A 113 -15.79 -5.59 -13.94
CA VAL A 113 -14.95 -5.91 -12.78
C VAL A 113 -15.83 -5.98 -11.54
N GLY A 114 -15.85 -7.12 -10.88
CA GLY A 114 -16.59 -7.33 -9.64
C GLY A 114 -15.97 -6.59 -8.46
N THR A 115 -14.67 -6.79 -8.22
CA THR A 115 -13.94 -6.13 -7.12
C THR A 115 -12.48 -5.88 -7.48
N VAL A 116 -11.86 -4.93 -6.78
CA VAL A 116 -10.42 -4.64 -6.79
C VAL A 116 -9.88 -4.82 -5.38
N LYS A 117 -8.78 -5.57 -5.29
CA LYS A 117 -8.17 -6.01 -4.04
C LYS A 117 -6.69 -5.74 -4.04
N ILE A 118 -6.14 -5.52 -2.84
CA ILE A 118 -4.70 -5.51 -2.63
C ILE A 118 -4.36 -6.62 -1.65
N TYR A 119 -3.41 -7.45 -2.06
CA TYR A 119 -2.80 -8.48 -1.24
C TYR A 119 -1.37 -8.08 -0.88
N ARG A 120 -0.94 -8.38 0.34
CA ARG A 120 0.46 -8.35 0.73
C ARG A 120 1.07 -9.72 0.45
N ASP A 121 2.24 -9.71 -0.20
CA ASP A 121 3.02 -10.90 -0.49
C ASP A 121 3.54 -11.51 0.83
N GLU A 122 3.32 -12.80 1.01
CA GLU A 122 3.72 -13.51 2.24
C GLU A 122 4.52 -14.77 1.90
N ALA A 123 5.31 -15.23 2.87
CA ALA A 123 5.97 -16.53 2.77
C ALA A 123 4.94 -17.67 2.61
N PRO A 124 5.25 -18.77 1.89
CA PRO A 124 6.58 -19.14 1.40
C PRO A 124 6.84 -18.77 -0.07
N TYR A 125 5.90 -18.14 -0.77
CA TYR A 125 5.96 -17.91 -2.22
C TYR A 125 6.30 -16.47 -2.59
N GLU A 126 7.33 -15.92 -1.95
CA GLU A 126 7.73 -14.51 -2.15
C GLU A 126 7.88 -14.16 -3.64
N GLY A 127 7.14 -13.14 -4.05
CA GLY A 127 7.17 -12.57 -5.38
C GLY A 127 6.20 -13.20 -6.39
N THR A 128 5.45 -14.24 -6.01
CA THR A 128 4.43 -14.90 -6.85
C THR A 128 3.07 -14.90 -6.16
N PHE A 129 2.09 -14.24 -6.79
CA PHE A 129 0.76 -14.12 -6.21
C PHE A 129 0.10 -15.48 -5.97
N ASN A 130 -0.36 -15.69 -4.74
CA ASN A 130 -1.14 -16.85 -4.34
C ASN A 130 -2.21 -16.44 -3.30
N PRO A 131 -3.50 -16.39 -3.68
CA PRO A 131 -4.56 -15.90 -2.78
C PRO A 131 -4.81 -16.77 -1.54
N ALA A 132 -4.25 -17.99 -1.48
CA ALA A 132 -4.36 -18.85 -0.32
C ALA A 132 -3.28 -18.59 0.74
N ASN A 133 -2.16 -17.96 0.35
CA ASN A 133 -1.03 -17.67 1.25
C ASN A 133 -0.85 -16.18 1.48
N ASP A 134 -1.09 -15.36 0.46
CA ASP A 134 -0.99 -13.92 0.55
C ASP A 134 -2.13 -13.33 1.39
N SER A 135 -1.82 -12.26 2.11
CA SER A 135 -2.79 -11.62 3.01
C SER A 135 -3.59 -10.55 2.29
N LEU A 136 -4.93 -10.67 2.26
CA LEU A 136 -5.80 -9.60 1.80
C LEU A 136 -5.76 -8.43 2.80
N ILE A 137 -5.25 -7.28 2.37
CA ILE A 137 -5.09 -6.08 3.23
C ILE A 137 -6.12 -4.99 2.93
N THR A 138 -7.22 -5.35 2.27
CA THR A 138 -8.32 -4.45 1.91
C THR A 138 -9.66 -5.10 2.28
N THR A 139 -10.74 -4.34 2.26
CA THR A 139 -12.09 -4.86 2.58
C THR A 139 -12.61 -5.91 1.59
N GLY A 140 -11.98 -6.06 0.42
CA GLY A 140 -12.43 -7.00 -0.60
C GLY A 140 -13.63 -6.55 -1.43
N VAL A 141 -14.11 -5.31 -1.24
CA VAL A 141 -15.35 -4.81 -1.88
C VAL A 141 -15.16 -3.55 -2.73
N ASN A 142 -13.92 -3.11 -2.97
CA ASN A 142 -13.67 -1.90 -3.77
C ASN A 142 -14.07 -2.16 -5.23
N THR A 143 -14.70 -1.18 -5.87
CA THR A 143 -15.16 -1.26 -7.25
C THR A 143 -14.64 -0.06 -8.06
N PHE A 144 -14.73 -0.16 -9.39
CA PHE A 144 -14.49 0.99 -10.25
C PHE A 144 -15.74 1.88 -10.33
N ILE A 145 -15.51 3.19 -10.27
CA ILE A 145 -16.50 4.24 -10.51
C ILE A 145 -15.83 5.27 -11.43
N ASP A 146 -16.44 5.55 -12.58
CA ASP A 146 -15.88 6.42 -13.62
C ASP A 146 -14.42 6.07 -13.97
N THR A 147 -14.16 4.77 -14.17
CA THR A 147 -12.85 4.15 -14.45
C THR A 147 -11.83 4.18 -13.31
N LEU A 148 -12.15 4.73 -12.14
CA LEU A 148 -11.23 4.83 -11.01
C LEU A 148 -11.69 3.94 -9.85
N ALA A 149 -10.75 3.28 -9.19
CA ALA A 149 -10.98 2.58 -7.93
C ALA A 149 -10.04 3.17 -6.87
N ASP A 150 -10.63 3.66 -5.79
CA ASP A 150 -9.95 4.17 -4.62
C ASP A 150 -9.94 3.09 -3.54
N ILE A 151 -8.77 2.50 -3.30
CA ILE A 151 -8.61 1.31 -2.47
C ILE A 151 -7.91 1.70 -1.18
N THR A 152 -8.65 1.69 -0.07
CA THR A 152 -8.13 1.99 1.26
C THR A 152 -7.66 0.70 1.92
N LEU A 153 -6.48 0.71 2.53
CA LEU A 153 -5.96 -0.44 3.28
C LEU A 153 -6.73 -0.59 4.61
N LEU A 154 -6.88 -1.81 5.11
CA LEU A 154 -7.50 -2.07 6.41
C LEU A 154 -6.68 -1.47 7.56
N GLN A 155 -5.37 -1.43 7.39
CA GLN A 155 -4.40 -0.80 8.25
C GLN A 155 -3.31 -0.18 7.37
N PRO A 156 -2.83 1.04 7.66
CA PRO A 156 -1.69 1.61 6.94
C PRO A 156 -0.46 0.70 7.01
N GLU A 157 0.22 0.54 5.89
CA GLU A 157 1.43 -0.25 5.78
C GLU A 157 2.66 0.63 6.08
N VAL A 158 3.51 0.18 7.01
CA VAL A 158 4.78 0.84 7.33
C VAL A 158 5.87 0.27 6.42
N ILE A 159 6.29 1.06 5.44
CA ILE A 159 7.27 0.68 4.42
C ILE A 159 8.65 1.16 4.85
N GLY A 160 9.54 0.23 5.17
CA GLY A 160 10.94 0.52 5.48
C GLY A 160 11.86 0.35 4.27
N THR A 161 13.17 0.36 4.51
CA THR A 161 14.20 0.26 3.46
C THR A 161 14.31 -1.13 2.84
N THR A 162 13.85 -2.18 3.53
CA THR A 162 13.75 -3.52 2.95
C THR A 162 12.55 -3.58 2.01
N PRO A 163 12.73 -3.92 0.72
CA PRO A 163 11.64 -3.99 -0.23
C PRO A 163 10.58 -5.02 0.17
N ARG A 164 9.30 -4.66 0.01
CA ARG A 164 8.14 -5.53 0.22
C ARG A 164 7.26 -5.56 -1.01
N SER A 165 6.68 -6.73 -1.29
CA SER A 165 5.81 -6.90 -2.45
C SER A 165 4.33 -6.91 -2.07
N TYR A 166 3.53 -6.40 -2.99
CA TYR A 166 2.07 -6.33 -2.90
C TYR A 166 1.49 -6.62 -4.27
N PHE A 167 0.26 -7.14 -4.32
CA PHE A 167 -0.41 -7.50 -5.56
C PHE A 167 -1.74 -6.76 -5.68
N VAL A 168 -1.97 -6.13 -6.82
CA VAL A 168 -3.30 -5.62 -7.19
C VAL A 168 -4.01 -6.69 -8.00
N VAL A 169 -5.21 -7.04 -7.54
CA VAL A 169 -5.94 -8.23 -7.96
C VAL A 169 -7.39 -7.85 -8.28
N LEU A 170 -7.97 -8.46 -9.29
CA LEU A 170 -9.36 -8.25 -9.70
C LEU A 170 -10.21 -9.49 -9.50
N ASP A 171 -11.50 -9.30 -9.25
CA ASP A 171 -12.51 -10.31 -9.59
C ASP A 171 -13.21 -9.88 -10.87
N VAL A 172 -13.36 -10.79 -11.82
CA VAL A 172 -14.16 -10.57 -13.03
C VAL A 172 -15.63 -10.81 -12.69
N TYR A 173 -16.51 -9.93 -13.17
CA TYR A 173 -17.95 -10.12 -12.97
C TYR A 173 -18.46 -11.31 -13.79
N GLN A 174 -19.44 -12.05 -13.27
CA GLN A 174 -19.96 -13.25 -13.96
C GLN A 174 -20.64 -12.92 -15.29
N LEU A 175 -21.14 -11.70 -15.46
CA LEU A 175 -21.74 -11.21 -16.71
C LEU A 175 -20.83 -10.20 -17.42
N ALA A 176 -19.52 -10.21 -17.13
CA ALA A 176 -18.56 -9.31 -17.77
C ALA A 176 -18.60 -9.46 -19.29
N GLN A 177 -18.61 -8.38 -20.05
CA GLN A 177 -18.85 -8.44 -21.49
C GLN A 177 -17.75 -9.23 -22.23
N VAL A 178 -18.15 -10.32 -22.91
CA VAL A 178 -17.26 -11.17 -23.71
C VAL A 178 -16.66 -10.36 -24.86
N GLY A 179 -15.37 -10.58 -25.13
CA GLY A 179 -14.61 -9.90 -26.18
C GLY A 179 -14.17 -8.47 -25.82
N LYS A 180 -14.59 -7.94 -24.66
CA LYS A 180 -14.05 -6.69 -24.12
C LYS A 180 -12.74 -6.93 -23.38
N SER A 181 -11.94 -5.87 -23.26
CA SER A 181 -10.64 -5.93 -22.60
C SER A 181 -10.64 -5.23 -21.25
N ILE A 182 -9.93 -5.82 -20.28
CA ILE A 182 -9.75 -5.30 -18.93
C ILE A 182 -8.25 -5.24 -18.61
N GLY A 183 -7.81 -4.11 -18.09
CA GLY A 183 -6.49 -3.94 -17.49
C GLY A 183 -6.54 -2.89 -16.38
N ILE A 184 -5.40 -2.63 -15.74
CA ILE A 184 -5.26 -1.58 -14.73
C ILE A 184 -4.06 -0.70 -15.02
N ALA A 185 -4.14 0.55 -14.58
CA ALA A 185 -3.05 1.50 -14.64
C ALA A 185 -2.93 2.32 -13.36
N ILE A 186 -1.69 2.62 -13.00
CA ILE A 186 -1.33 3.65 -12.03
C ILE A 186 -0.80 4.81 -12.86
N SER A 187 -1.51 5.94 -12.89
CA SER A 187 -1.20 7.00 -13.86
C SER A 187 -0.15 7.99 -13.38
N SER A 188 0.05 8.12 -12.06
CA SER A 188 1.06 9.01 -11.49
C SER A 188 1.29 8.69 -10.01
N SER A 189 2.29 9.33 -9.41
CA SER A 189 2.55 9.29 -7.96
C SER A 189 1.36 9.72 -7.11
N THR A 190 0.46 10.58 -7.61
CA THR A 190 -0.73 11.04 -6.88
C THR A 190 -1.77 9.93 -6.62
N TYR A 191 -1.58 8.75 -7.21
CA TYR A 191 -2.42 7.59 -6.96
C TYR A 191 -2.06 6.89 -5.65
N PHE A 192 -0.90 7.18 -5.07
CA PHE A 192 -0.54 6.73 -3.74
C PHE A 192 -0.90 7.82 -2.72
N THR A 193 -1.55 7.42 -1.64
CA THR A 193 -1.73 8.28 -0.46
C THR A 193 -0.75 7.80 0.61
N VAL A 194 0.20 8.65 0.96
CA VAL A 194 1.16 8.44 2.03
C VAL A 194 0.94 9.50 3.11
N GLU A 195 1.21 9.17 4.37
CA GLU A 195 1.07 10.13 5.47
C GLU A 195 2.27 11.09 5.55
N GLY A 196 2.07 12.24 6.19
CA GLY A 196 3.14 13.20 6.44
C GLY A 196 3.57 14.00 5.20
N VAL A 197 4.87 14.30 5.12
CA VAL A 197 5.48 15.12 4.06
C VAL A 197 6.20 14.29 2.99
N ASP A 198 6.03 12.96 3.07
CA ASP A 198 6.70 12.00 2.19
C ASP A 198 6.26 12.15 0.74
N ILE A 199 7.15 11.79 -0.18
CA ILE A 199 6.87 11.85 -1.61
C ILE A 199 6.99 10.49 -2.26
N VAL A 200 6.20 10.29 -3.32
CA VAL A 200 6.23 9.06 -4.09
C VAL A 200 7.02 9.31 -5.36
N LYS A 201 8.14 8.61 -5.53
CA LYS A 201 9.01 8.74 -6.70
C LYS A 201 8.76 7.63 -7.72
N PRO A 202 8.86 8.00 -9.00
CA PRO A 202 7.71 8.05 -9.88
C PRO A 202 7.47 6.70 -10.53
N VAL A 203 6.20 6.34 -10.70
CA VAL A 203 5.86 5.36 -11.72
C VAL A 203 4.44 5.59 -12.20
N SER A 204 4.34 5.87 -13.49
CA SER A 204 3.17 5.47 -14.25
C SER A 204 3.39 4.02 -14.69
N PHE A 205 2.35 3.21 -14.63
CA PHE A 205 2.38 1.84 -15.09
C PHE A 205 1.01 1.45 -15.62
N ALA A 206 0.99 0.57 -16.61
CA ALA A 206 -0.22 -0.06 -17.09
C ALA A 206 0.07 -1.53 -17.35
N THR A 207 -0.86 -2.40 -16.96
CA THR A 207 -0.83 -3.80 -17.35
C THR A 207 -1.22 -3.95 -18.81
N THR A 208 -0.93 -5.12 -19.35
CA THR A 208 -1.59 -5.61 -20.56
C THR A 208 -3.11 -5.64 -20.32
N ASN A 209 -3.90 -5.31 -21.35
CA ASN A 209 -5.35 -5.47 -21.33
C ASN A 209 -5.70 -6.90 -21.80
N LEU A 210 -6.27 -7.71 -20.92
CA LEU A 210 -6.69 -9.07 -21.24
C LEU A 210 -8.09 -9.08 -21.82
N ILE A 211 -8.35 -9.96 -22.80
CA ILE A 211 -9.68 -10.14 -23.40
C ILE A 211 -10.50 -11.09 -22.53
N VAL A 212 -11.69 -10.66 -22.12
CA VAL A 212 -12.67 -11.49 -21.41
C VAL A 212 -13.25 -12.53 -22.37
N LYS A 213 -13.19 -13.80 -21.97
CA LYS A 213 -13.83 -14.93 -22.64
C LYS A 213 -15.00 -15.44 -21.81
N GLU A 214 -15.96 -16.06 -22.49
CA GLU A 214 -17.05 -16.76 -21.82
C GLU A 214 -16.56 -18.04 -21.16
N TYR A 215 -17.31 -18.48 -20.14
CA TYR A 215 -17.19 -19.83 -19.62
C TYR A 215 -17.83 -20.82 -20.61
N ALA A 216 -17.31 -22.05 -20.71
CA ALA A 216 -17.92 -23.07 -21.56
C ALA A 216 -19.18 -23.64 -20.87
N ASP A 217 -20.36 -23.32 -21.38
CA ASP A 217 -21.61 -23.89 -20.87
C ASP A 217 -21.85 -25.31 -21.41
N THR A 218 -22.24 -26.23 -20.54
CA THR A 218 -22.72 -27.57 -20.92
C THR A 218 -24.23 -27.66 -20.72
N ILE A 219 -24.99 -27.65 -21.81
CA ILE A 219 -26.43 -27.91 -21.76
C ILE A 219 -26.65 -29.42 -21.76
N THR A 220 -27.14 -29.97 -20.66
CA THR A 220 -27.60 -31.37 -20.63
C THR A 220 -29.07 -31.43 -21.03
N VAL A 221 -29.35 -32.06 -22.18
CA VAL A 221 -30.71 -32.37 -22.62
C VAL A 221 -30.99 -33.84 -22.28
N THR A 222 -31.99 -34.10 -21.44
CA THR A 222 -32.51 -35.45 -21.20
C THR A 222 -33.81 -35.61 -21.97
N PRO A 223 -33.86 -36.41 -23.05
CA PRO A 223 -35.11 -36.73 -23.73
C PRO A 223 -36.03 -37.51 -22.77
N LEU A 224 -37.31 -37.16 -22.73
CA LEU A 224 -38.34 -38.05 -22.20
C LEU A 224 -38.61 -39.14 -23.24
N GLU A 225 -38.38 -40.40 -22.88
CA GLU A 225 -38.83 -41.57 -23.64
C GLU A 225 -40.34 -41.45 -23.90
N SER A 226 -40.77 -41.52 -25.17
CA SER A 226 -42.19 -41.61 -25.47
C SER A 226 -42.70 -42.95 -24.99
N THR A 227 -43.53 -42.98 -23.95
CA THR A 227 -44.25 -44.19 -23.56
C THR A 227 -45.24 -44.59 -24.66
N GLN A 228 -44.80 -45.57 -25.45
CA GLN A 228 -45.51 -46.54 -26.28
C GLN A 228 -46.65 -46.10 -27.23
N THR A 229 -46.48 -46.57 -28.46
CA THR A 229 -47.37 -46.58 -29.62
C THR A 229 -48.81 -47.06 -29.32
N PRO A 230 -49.86 -46.42 -29.87
CA PRO A 230 -51.21 -46.95 -29.79
C PRO A 230 -51.30 -48.26 -30.57
N THR A 231 -51.72 -49.33 -29.89
CA THR A 231 -52.02 -50.61 -30.54
C THR A 231 -53.30 -50.47 -31.38
N GLN A 232 -53.24 -51.08 -32.56
CA GLN A 232 -54.21 -50.99 -33.66
C GLN A 232 -55.61 -51.50 -33.30
#